data_AF-A0A371IQ10-F1
#
_entry.id   AF-A0A371IQ10-F1
#
_cell.length_a   1.000
_cell.length_b   1.000
_cell.length_c   1.000
_cell.angle_alpha   90.00
_cell.angle_beta   90.00
_cell.angle_gamma   90.00
#
_symmetry.space_group_name_H-M   'P 1'
#
loop_
_entity.id
_entity.type
_entity.pdbx_description
1 polymer ?
#
loop_
_entity_poly.entity_id
_entity_poly.type
_entity_poly.pdbx_seq_one_letter_code
_entity_poly.pdbx_strand_id
1 'polypeptide(L)'
;MRMYSRSNKRKKGTESNIPNILAFTLIRNFLIDRDYEDMRREYFIKNLSTSQVNQAMKDLKWLFKTYKGLDAVTIEDSKGKLTKFTL
;
A
#
# COMPACT_ATOMS: atom_id res chain seq x y z
N MET A 1 -5.22 -3.90 8.21
CA MET A 1 -4.36 -2.79 7.80
C MET A 1 -4.60 -1.56 8.66
N ARG A 2 -3.55 -1.10 9.32
CA ARG A 2 -3.48 0.09 10.15
C ARG A 2 -2.61 1.12 9.43
N MET A 3 -3.06 2.36 9.40
CA MET A 3 -2.25 3.47 8.94
C MET A 3 -1.80 4.28 10.15
N TYR A 4 -0.50 4.42 10.28
CA TYR A 4 0.15 5.29 11.24
C TYR A 4 0.66 6.53 10.51
N SER A 5 0.22 7.71 10.91
CA SER A 5 0.68 8.98 10.35
C SER A 5 1.34 9.84 11.42
N ARG A 6 2.55 10.33 11.15
CA ARG A 6 3.30 11.20 12.05
C ARG A 6 3.74 12.46 11.31
N SER A 7 3.40 13.61 11.87
CA SER A 7 3.91 14.91 11.41
C SER A 7 5.27 15.20 12.01
N ASN A 8 6.14 15.85 11.24
CA ASN A 8 7.46 16.28 11.68
C ASN A 8 7.44 17.21 12.91
N LYS A 9 6.33 17.95 13.12
CA LYS A 9 6.13 18.86 14.27
C LYS A 9 5.64 18.17 15.56
N ARG A 10 5.29 16.87 15.53
CA ARG A 10 4.67 16.17 16.68
C ARG A 10 5.41 14.87 17.02
N LYS A 11 5.71 14.67 18.32
CA LYS A 11 6.34 13.44 18.82
C LYS A 11 5.41 12.21 18.75
N LYS A 12 4.09 12.38 18.83
CA LYS A 12 3.09 11.29 18.74
C LYS A 12 2.38 11.31 17.38
N GLY A 13 2.33 10.15 16.72
CA GLY A 13 1.56 9.93 15.49
C GLY A 13 0.15 9.40 15.77
N THR A 14 -0.72 9.47 14.76
CA THR A 14 -2.11 9.01 14.81
C THR A 14 -2.22 7.66 14.12
N GLU A 15 -2.85 6.70 14.78
CA GLU A 15 -3.14 5.37 14.21
C GLU A 15 -4.62 5.32 13.81
N SER A 16 -4.90 4.80 12.63
CA SER A 16 -6.26 4.64 12.10
C SER A 16 -6.39 3.28 11.43
N ASN A 17 -7.54 2.63 11.61
CA ASN A 17 -7.85 1.41 10.90
C ASN A 17 -8.32 1.78 9.50
N ILE A 18 -7.61 1.32 8.47
CA ILE A 18 -8.08 1.45 7.09
C ILE A 18 -8.95 0.23 6.79
N PRO A 19 -10.19 0.42 6.31
CA PRO A 19 -11.00 -0.68 5.80
C PRO A 19 -10.20 -1.45 4.75
N ASN A 20 -10.00 -2.75 4.97
CA ASN A 20 -9.20 -3.60 4.07
C ASN A 20 -9.66 -3.48 2.60
N ILE A 21 -10.96 -3.28 2.37
CA ILE A 21 -11.55 -3.04 1.03
C ILE A 21 -10.87 -1.85 0.33
N LEU A 22 -10.72 -0.71 1.01
CA LEU A 22 -10.10 0.49 0.43
C LEU A 22 -8.63 0.26 0.09
N ALA A 23 -7.89 -0.42 0.96
CA ALA A 23 -6.49 -0.75 0.73
C ALA A 23 -6.30 -1.69 -0.47
N PHE A 24 -7.09 -2.76 -0.55
CA PHE A 24 -7.03 -3.69 -1.68
C PHE A 24 -7.49 -3.04 -2.99
N THR A 25 -8.45 -2.11 -2.95
CA THR A 25 -8.85 -1.33 -4.13
C THR A 25 -7.71 -0.43 -4.60
N LEU A 26 -7.02 0.28 -3.70
CA LEU A 26 -5.86 1.10 -4.05
C LEU A 26 -4.75 0.28 -4.72
N ILE A 27 -4.39 -0.87 -4.14
CA ILE A 27 -3.36 -1.74 -4.71
C ILE A 27 -3.80 -2.29 -6.08
N ARG A 28 -5.07 -2.70 -6.20
CA ARG A 28 -5.60 -3.16 -7.48
C ARG A 28 -5.54 -2.06 -8.54
N ASN A 29 -5.94 -0.83 -8.21
CA ASN A 29 -5.87 0.29 -9.14
C ASN A 29 -4.43 0.60 -9.52
N PHE A 30 -3.50 0.58 -8.57
CA PHE A 30 -2.07 0.72 -8.83
C PHE A 30 -1.56 -0.31 -9.86
N LEU A 31 -2.09 -1.54 -9.86
CA LEU A 31 -1.68 -2.58 -10.80
C LEU A 31 -2.30 -2.47 -12.21
N ILE A 32 -3.42 -1.75 -12.37
CA ILE A 32 -4.21 -1.74 -13.62
C ILE A 32 -4.21 -0.37 -14.30
N ASP A 33 -4.28 0.72 -13.53
CA ASP A 33 -4.56 2.05 -14.06
C ASP A 33 -3.38 2.60 -14.88
N ARG A 34 -3.66 3.34 -15.95
CA ARG A 34 -2.59 3.92 -16.78
C ARG A 34 -1.88 5.07 -16.07
N ASP A 35 -2.58 5.77 -15.19
CA ASP A 35 -2.02 6.87 -14.40
C ASP A 35 -0.83 6.43 -13.52
N TYR A 36 -0.74 5.14 -13.20
CA TYR A 36 0.38 4.55 -12.43
C TYR A 36 1.39 3.81 -13.30
N GLU A 37 1.32 3.86 -14.64
CA GLU A 37 2.18 3.05 -15.51
C GLU A 37 3.66 3.38 -15.34
N ASP A 38 4.04 4.66 -15.31
CA ASP A 38 5.42 5.09 -15.13
C ASP A 38 5.97 4.66 -13.76
N MET A 39 5.19 4.87 -12.70
CA MET A 39 5.53 4.45 -11.35
C MET A 39 5.68 2.92 -11.27
N ARG A 40 4.77 2.14 -11.88
CA ARG A 40 4.89 0.67 -11.93
C ARG A 40 6.17 0.21 -12.62
N ARG A 41 6.57 0.89 -13.70
CA ARG A 41 7.80 0.56 -14.43
C ARG A 41 9.04 0.76 -13.58
N GLU A 42 9.08 1.77 -12.71
CA GLU A 42 10.17 1.97 -11.74
C GLU A 42 10.29 0.80 -10.76
N TYR A 43 9.17 0.18 -10.40
CA TYR A 43 9.14 -1.04 -9.57
C TYR A 43 9.33 -2.33 -10.39
N PHE A 44 9.71 -2.25 -11.66
CA PHE A 44 9.83 -3.39 -12.59
C PHE A 44 8.53 -4.18 -12.79
N ILE A 45 7.38 -3.57 -12.51
CA ILE A 45 6.07 -4.15 -12.71
C ILE A 45 5.61 -3.82 -14.13
N LYS A 46 5.61 -4.83 -15.00
CA LYS A 46 5.06 -4.71 -16.36
C LYS A 46 3.54 -4.64 -16.33
N ASN A 47 2.92 -4.27 -17.45
CA ASN A 47 1.48 -4.33 -17.60
C ASN A 47 1.00 -5.78 -17.40
N LEU A 48 0.22 -5.98 -16.34
CA LEU A 48 -0.29 -7.28 -15.93
C LEU A 48 -1.60 -7.58 -16.65
N SER A 49 -1.78 -8.83 -17.07
CA SER A 49 -3.09 -9.32 -17.49
C SER A 49 -4.06 -9.39 -16.31
N THR A 50 -5.36 -9.37 -16.57
CA THR A 50 -6.41 -9.52 -15.55
C THR A 50 -6.20 -10.76 -14.66
N SER A 51 -5.73 -11.87 -15.25
CA SER A 51 -5.41 -13.10 -14.50
C SER A 51 -4.26 -12.88 -13.51
N GLN A 52 -3.18 -12.25 -13.96
CA GLN A 52 -2.02 -11.95 -13.11
C GLN A 52 -2.38 -10.97 -11.99
N VAL A 53 -3.18 -9.96 -12.27
CA VAL A 53 -3.68 -9.03 -11.24
C VAL A 53 -4.51 -9.80 -10.20
N ASN A 54 -5.43 -10.66 -10.64
CA ASN A 54 -6.25 -11.44 -9.72
C ASN A 54 -5.42 -12.40 -8.85
N GLN A 55 -4.37 -12.99 -9.41
CA GLN A 55 -3.44 -13.84 -8.66
C GLN A 55 -2.67 -13.00 -7.62
N ALA A 56 -2.08 -11.88 -8.02
CA ALA A 56 -1.37 -10.97 -7.11
C ALA A 56 -2.28 -10.49 -5.96
N MET A 57 -3.54 -10.17 -6.24
CA MET A 57 -4.50 -9.78 -5.20
C MET A 57 -4.83 -10.91 -4.22
N LYS A 58 -4.90 -12.17 -4.69
CA LYS A 58 -5.08 -13.34 -3.80
C LYS A 58 -3.87 -13.55 -2.91
N ASP A 59 -2.67 -13.44 -3.48
CA ASP A 59 -1.42 -13.64 -2.76
C ASP A 59 -1.22 -12.55 -1.71
N LEU A 60 -1.49 -11.29 -2.05
CA LEU A 60 -1.49 -10.18 -1.09
C LEU A 60 -2.51 -10.41 0.03
N LYS A 61 -3.73 -10.84 -0.29
CA LYS A 61 -4.75 -11.13 0.73
C LYS A 61 -4.32 -12.26 1.66
N TRP A 62 -3.67 -13.29 1.13
CA TRP A 62 -3.11 -14.38 1.93
C TRP A 62 -1.98 -13.89 2.83
N LEU A 63 -1.03 -13.13 2.27
CA LEU A 63 0.09 -12.55 3.00
C LEU A 63 -0.38 -11.68 4.18
N PHE A 64 -1.40 -10.85 3.94
CA PHE A 64 -1.96 -9.95 4.95
C PHE A 64 -2.72 -10.70 6.06
N LYS A 65 -3.30 -11.86 5.74
CA LYS A 65 -3.97 -12.71 6.74
C LYS A 65 -2.95 -13.45 7.60
N THR A 66 -1.85 -13.90 6.99
CA THR A 66 -0.83 -14.74 7.63
C THR A 66 0.10 -13.91 8.51
N TYR A 67 0.55 -12.75 8.03
CA TYR A 67 1.53 -11.92 8.73
C TYR A 67 0.89 -10.62 9.25
N LYS A 68 0.41 -10.68 10.49
CA LYS A 68 -0.08 -9.49 11.22
C LYS A 68 1.11 -8.65 11.68
N GLY A 69 1.05 -7.34 11.49
CA GLY A 69 2.08 -6.40 11.93
C GLY A 69 3.20 -6.15 10.91
N LEU A 70 3.06 -6.62 9.67
CA LEU A 70 4.07 -6.44 8.63
C LEU A 70 3.97 -5.01 8.06
N ASP A 71 5.08 -4.27 8.09
CA ASP A 71 5.16 -2.92 7.48
C ASP A 71 5.09 -3.07 5.95
N ALA A 72 3.94 -2.70 5.37
CA ALA A 72 3.69 -2.86 3.95
C ALA A 72 4.25 -1.70 3.13
N VAL A 73 4.05 -0.46 3.61
CA VAL A 73 4.48 0.76 2.90
C VAL A 73 4.85 1.82 3.92
N THR A 74 5.99 2.48 3.71
CA THR A 74 6.35 3.73 4.41
C THR A 74 6.54 4.82 3.38
N ILE A 75 5.77 5.89 3.50
CA ILE A 75 5.86 7.09 2.65
C ILE A 75 6.35 8.23 3.53
N GLU A 76 7.40 8.90 3.10
CA GLU A 76 7.87 10.15 3.71
C GLU A 76 7.68 11.29 2.72
N ASP A 77 6.95 12.34 3.11
CA ASP A 77 6.78 13.52 2.27
C ASP A 77 8.01 14.44 2.35
N SER A 78 8.12 15.40 1.42
CA SER A 78 9.21 16.38 1.37
C SER A 78 9.28 17.31 2.59
N LYS A 79 8.29 17.25 3.49
CA LYS A 79 8.22 18.01 4.76
C LYS A 79 8.53 17.11 5.97
N GLY A 80 8.94 15.85 5.75
CA GLY A 80 9.27 14.85 6.77
C GLY A 80 8.04 14.30 7.50
N LYS A 81 6.84 14.37 6.90
CA LYS A 81 5.67 13.66 7.40
C LYS A 81 5.79 12.20 6.97
N LEU A 82 5.73 11.32 7.96
CA LEU A 82 5.91 9.90 7.77
C LEU A 82 4.55 9.20 7.91
N THR A 83 4.13 8.51 6.85
CA THR A 83 2.91 7.70 6.81
C THR A 83 3.31 6.25 6.58
N LYS A 84 3.04 5.40 7.58
CA LYS A 84 3.24 3.96 7.53
C LYS A 84 1.91 3.24 7.38
N PHE A 85 1.92 2.20 6.57
CA PHE A 85 0.85 1.24 6.45
C PHE A 85 1.37 -0.11 6.96
N THR A 86 0.78 -0.59 8.04
CA THR A 86 1.11 -1.85 8.70
C THR A 86 -0.08 -2.80 8.57
N LEU A 87 0.15 -4.08 8.35
CA LEU A 87 -0.89 -5.06 8.05
C LEU A 87 -1.67 -5.56 9.26
#